data_AF-A0A4P6PJW7-F1
#
_entry.id   AF-A0A4P6PJW7-F1
#
_cell.length_a   1.000
_cell.length_b   1.000
_cell.length_c   1.000
_cell.angle_alpha   90.00
_cell.angle_beta   90.00
_cell.angle_gamma   90.00
#
_symmetry.space_group_name_H-M   'P 1'
#
loop_
_entity.id
_entity.type
_entity.pdbx_description
1 polymer ?
#
loop_
_entity_poly.entity_id
_entity_poly.type
_entity_poly.pdbx_seq_one_letter_code
_entity_poly.pdbx_strand_id
1 'polypeptide(L)'
;MIRNHRYFAAGLCATVFALARSAMADGYRNPPPTAEGIAKSGVHSVWVDDASAIFYNPANLAFQTNQSVVLSLTMARTENSYQNPLAPNAFESDGDWNFLPNIYYALPLGERWTAGLSINTPYGQGLSWEKDDFAPFIVNPGDFVPYEAQMMMINFNPTVATKLTDTLSLGAGLNVAYSELTLKSLLGTGEEPMRMWKAKAMVGVSGLISV
;
A
#
# COMPACT_ATOMS: atom_id res chain seq x y z
N MET A 1 13.61 -2.60 43.53
CA MET A 1 14.02 -1.54 42.59
C MET A 1 13.58 -1.77 41.13
N ILE A 2 12.82 -2.84 40.80
CA ILE A 2 12.51 -3.26 39.41
C ILE A 2 11.17 -2.65 38.87
N ARG A 3 10.32 -2.10 39.73
CA ARG A 3 8.95 -1.67 39.38
C ARG A 3 8.89 -0.36 38.57
N ASN A 4 9.90 0.51 38.70
CA ASN A 4 9.87 1.86 38.12
C ASN A 4 10.26 1.88 36.63
N HIS A 5 11.04 0.90 36.15
CA HIS A 5 11.43 0.82 34.74
C HIS A 5 10.26 0.49 33.81
N ARG A 6 9.24 -0.23 34.30
CA ARG A 6 8.07 -0.63 33.50
C ARG A 6 7.18 0.57 33.16
N TYR A 7 7.00 1.50 34.09
CA TYR A 7 6.25 2.74 33.85
C TYR A 7 7.03 3.74 33.01
N PHE A 8 8.36 3.77 33.16
CA PHE A 8 9.22 4.64 32.36
C PHE A 8 9.26 4.18 30.89
N ALA A 9 9.40 2.87 30.65
CA ALA A 9 9.33 2.29 29.31
C ALA A 9 7.95 2.43 28.67
N ALA A 10 6.87 2.24 29.44
CA ALA A 10 5.50 2.45 28.96
C ALA A 10 5.23 3.92 28.62
N GLY A 11 5.70 4.86 29.45
CA GLY A 11 5.60 6.30 29.20
C GLY A 11 6.41 6.75 27.98
N LEU A 12 7.61 6.16 27.78
CA LEU A 12 8.44 6.41 26.60
C LEU A 12 7.78 5.89 25.32
N CYS A 13 7.19 4.68 25.34
CA CYS A 13 6.47 4.15 24.19
C CYS A 13 5.24 5.00 23.86
N ALA A 14 4.45 5.38 24.86
CA ALA A 14 3.27 6.22 24.67
C ALA A 14 3.61 7.60 24.09
N THR A 15 4.73 8.20 24.49
CA THR A 15 5.21 9.48 23.93
C THR A 15 5.76 9.35 22.52
N VAL A 16 6.46 8.26 22.19
CA VAL A 16 6.90 7.97 20.81
C VAL A 16 5.70 7.76 19.88
N PHE A 17 4.66 7.04 20.32
CA PHE A 17 3.42 6.89 19.56
C PHE A 17 2.63 8.20 19.43
N ALA A 18 2.60 9.04 20.46
CA ALA A 18 1.92 10.34 20.42
C ALA A 18 2.61 11.38 19.51
N LEU A 19 3.91 11.21 19.25
CA LEU A 19 4.69 12.07 18.34
C LEU A 19 4.70 11.57 16.88
N ALA A 20 4.12 10.39 16.61
CA ALA A 20 3.93 9.91 15.24
C ALA A 20 2.86 10.75 14.55
N ARG A 21 3.29 11.83 13.88
CA ARG A 21 2.41 12.56 12.97
C ARG A 21 2.02 11.63 11.82
N SER A 22 0.73 11.44 11.62
CA SER A 22 0.19 10.84 10.41
C SER A 22 0.57 11.72 9.22
N ALA A 23 1.56 11.30 8.45
CA ALA A 23 1.78 11.86 7.13
C ALA A 23 0.63 11.36 6.24
N MET A 24 -0.17 12.28 5.69
CA MET A 24 -1.14 11.97 4.65
C MET A 24 -0.37 11.68 3.35
N ALA A 25 0.27 10.52 3.30
CA ALA A 25 1.09 10.05 2.18
C ALA A 25 0.44 8.82 1.55
N ASP A 26 -0.87 8.87 1.34
CA ASP A 26 -1.62 7.79 0.67
C ASP A 26 -1.44 7.82 -0.86
N GLY A 27 -0.69 8.79 -1.39
CA GLY A 27 -0.72 9.20 -2.80
C GLY A 27 -0.66 8.08 -3.84
N TYR A 28 0.16 7.03 -3.63
CA TYR A 28 0.23 5.89 -4.54
C TYR A 28 -0.43 4.61 -4.02
N ARG A 29 -0.99 4.64 -2.81
CA ARG A 29 -1.58 3.48 -2.17
C ARG A 29 -2.86 3.12 -2.88
N ASN A 30 -3.03 1.82 -3.11
CA ASN A 30 -4.25 1.31 -3.66
C ASN A 30 -5.35 1.25 -2.60
N PRO A 31 -6.63 1.33 -3.00
CA PRO A 31 -7.74 1.14 -2.08
C PRO A 31 -7.64 -0.22 -1.36
N PRO A 32 -8.29 -0.38 -0.20
CA PRO A 32 -8.31 -1.64 0.52
C PRO A 32 -8.67 -2.81 -0.41
N PRO A 33 -7.94 -3.94 -0.36
CA PRO A 33 -8.23 -5.09 -1.21
C PRO A 33 -9.60 -5.69 -0.85
N THR A 34 -10.24 -6.37 -1.81
CA THR A 34 -11.58 -6.98 -1.70
C THR A 34 -12.76 -6.00 -1.68
N ALA A 35 -13.93 -6.47 -2.13
CA ALA A 35 -15.16 -5.69 -2.09
C ALA A 35 -15.58 -5.35 -0.65
N GLU A 36 -15.37 -6.28 0.30
CA GLU A 36 -15.66 -6.06 1.72
C GLU A 36 -14.73 -5.01 2.33
N GLY A 37 -13.43 -5.08 2.00
CA GLY A 37 -12.44 -4.10 2.42
C GLY A 37 -12.78 -2.69 1.96
N ILE A 38 -13.22 -2.54 0.70
CA ILE A 38 -13.70 -1.26 0.14
C ILE A 38 -14.97 -0.80 0.86
N ALA A 39 -15.96 -1.69 1.03
CA ALA A 39 -17.23 -1.36 1.67
C ALA A 39 -17.05 -0.90 3.13
N LYS A 40 -16.03 -1.41 3.82
CA LYS A 40 -15.68 -1.03 5.20
C LYS A 40 -14.69 0.15 5.27
N SER A 41 -14.35 0.79 4.15
CA SER A 41 -13.44 1.93 4.07
C SER A 41 -12.11 1.72 4.85
N GLY A 42 -11.57 0.50 4.84
CA GLY A 42 -10.34 0.16 5.56
C GLY A 42 -10.47 -0.12 7.05
N VAL A 43 -11.66 0.02 7.65
CA VAL A 43 -11.97 -0.43 9.03
C VAL A 43 -11.99 -1.97 9.13
N HIS A 44 -11.90 -2.65 7.99
CA HIS A 44 -11.70 -4.10 7.89
C HIS A 44 -10.41 -4.60 8.58
N SER A 45 -9.52 -3.72 9.06
CA SER A 45 -8.26 -4.09 9.70
C SER A 45 -8.37 -4.77 11.08
N VAL A 46 -9.50 -4.64 11.77
CA VAL A 46 -9.67 -5.16 13.14
C VAL A 46 -9.92 -6.66 13.17
N TRP A 47 -10.93 -7.13 12.43
CA TRP A 47 -11.28 -8.56 12.35
C TRP A 47 -11.65 -8.93 10.91
N VAL A 48 -10.94 -9.93 10.39
CA VAL A 48 -11.13 -10.50 9.06
C VAL A 48 -11.13 -12.02 9.20
N ASP A 49 -12.22 -12.66 8.81
CA ASP A 49 -12.44 -14.10 8.99
C ASP A 49 -12.17 -14.92 7.71
N ASP A 50 -11.56 -14.32 6.68
CA ASP A 50 -11.14 -14.96 5.44
C ASP A 50 -9.64 -14.80 5.13
N ALA A 51 -9.12 -15.47 4.09
CA ALA A 51 -7.69 -15.43 3.76
C ALA A 51 -7.13 -14.00 3.53
N SER A 52 -7.97 -13.01 3.22
CA SER A 52 -7.52 -11.62 3.06
C SER A 52 -7.01 -11.00 4.36
N ALA A 53 -7.27 -11.63 5.51
CA ALA A 53 -6.67 -11.31 6.81
C ALA A 53 -5.14 -11.18 6.75
N ILE A 54 -4.47 -11.90 5.84
CA ILE A 54 -3.02 -11.78 5.61
C ILE A 54 -2.59 -10.34 5.34
N PHE A 55 -3.39 -9.58 4.57
CA PHE A 55 -3.09 -8.18 4.23
C PHE A 55 -3.31 -7.23 5.41
N TYR A 56 -4.36 -7.49 6.20
CA TYR A 56 -4.83 -6.59 7.24
C TYR A 56 -4.19 -6.87 8.60
N ASN A 57 -4.40 -8.09 9.11
CA ASN A 57 -3.88 -8.56 10.38
C ASN A 57 -3.67 -10.09 10.31
N PRO A 58 -2.43 -10.54 10.03
CA PRO A 58 -2.07 -11.95 9.98
C PRO A 58 -2.47 -12.78 11.21
N ALA A 59 -2.63 -12.17 12.39
CA ALA A 59 -3.02 -12.89 13.59
C ALA A 59 -4.46 -13.41 13.53
N ASN A 60 -5.35 -12.78 12.76
CA ASN A 60 -6.72 -13.26 12.54
C ASN A 60 -6.75 -14.61 11.80
N LEU A 61 -5.72 -14.91 11.02
CA LEU A 61 -5.59 -16.19 10.29
C LEU A 61 -5.56 -17.40 11.23
N ALA A 62 -5.09 -17.22 12.47
CA ALA A 62 -5.01 -18.29 13.48
C ALA A 62 -6.39 -18.78 13.94
N PHE A 63 -7.44 -17.99 13.73
CA PHE A 63 -8.82 -18.35 14.09
C PHE A 63 -9.59 -19.01 12.92
N GLN A 64 -8.98 -19.11 11.74
CA GLN A 64 -9.60 -19.78 10.60
C GLN A 64 -9.47 -21.29 10.73
N THR A 65 -10.62 -21.97 10.65
CA THR A 65 -10.71 -23.43 10.79
C THR A 65 -10.77 -24.16 9.45
N ASN A 66 -11.11 -23.45 8.37
CA ASN A 66 -11.24 -24.01 7.03
C ASN A 66 -10.19 -23.42 6.08
N GLN A 67 -9.77 -24.22 5.11
CA GLN A 67 -9.00 -23.74 3.98
C GLN A 67 -9.84 -22.71 3.21
N SER A 68 -9.24 -21.58 2.85
CA SER A 68 -9.94 -20.51 2.13
C SER A 68 -9.07 -19.90 1.05
N VAL A 69 -9.71 -19.48 -0.04
CA VAL A 69 -9.10 -18.74 -1.14
C VAL A 69 -9.96 -17.50 -1.36
N VAL A 70 -9.31 -16.33 -1.45
CA VAL A 70 -9.97 -15.07 -1.81
C VAL A 70 -9.30 -14.53 -3.06
N LEU A 71 -10.10 -14.27 -4.09
CA LEU A 71 -9.68 -13.63 -5.33
C LEU A 71 -10.40 -12.28 -5.42
N SER A 72 -9.65 -11.22 -5.67
CA SER A 72 -10.18 -9.87 -5.81
C SER A 72 -9.54 -9.19 -7.00
N LEU A 73 -10.35 -8.51 -7.79
CA LEU A 73 -9.89 -7.62 -8.84
C LEU A 73 -10.59 -6.28 -8.65
N THR A 74 -9.82 -5.24 -8.34
CA THR A 74 -10.33 -3.87 -8.28
C THR A 74 -9.92 -3.14 -9.55
N MET A 75 -10.87 -2.45 -10.17
CA MET A 75 -10.61 -1.53 -11.28
C MET A 75 -10.67 -0.11 -10.73
N ALA A 76 -9.58 0.63 -10.89
CA ALA A 76 -9.47 2.00 -10.43
C ALA A 76 -9.22 2.92 -11.62
N ARG A 77 -9.92 4.05 -11.65
CA ARG A 77 -9.68 5.15 -12.59
C ARG A 77 -9.53 6.42 -11.77
N THR A 78 -8.53 7.22 -12.10
CA THR A 78 -8.28 8.48 -11.42
C THR A 78 -8.20 9.56 -12.48
N GLU A 79 -9.01 10.60 -12.32
CA GLU A 79 -9.05 11.77 -13.20
C GLU A 79 -8.76 12.99 -12.34
N ASN A 80 -7.84 13.85 -12.78
CA ASN A 80 -7.48 15.08 -12.12
C ASN A 80 -7.57 16.22 -13.12
N SER A 81 -8.14 17.32 -12.66
CA SER A 81 -8.20 18.57 -13.41
C SER A 81 -7.25 19.57 -12.76
N TYR A 82 -6.43 20.24 -13.58
CA TYR A 82 -5.56 21.33 -13.13
C TYR A 82 -5.94 22.62 -13.87
N GLN A 83 -6.48 23.58 -13.13
CA GLN A 83 -6.73 24.93 -13.65
C GLN A 83 -5.46 25.76 -13.52
N ASN A 84 -4.91 26.18 -14.66
CA ASN A 84 -3.82 27.13 -14.68
C ASN A 84 -4.33 28.52 -14.23
N PRO A 85 -3.77 29.13 -13.18
CA PRO A 85 -4.16 30.49 -12.77
C PRO A 85 -3.84 31.58 -13.80
N LEU A 86 -2.95 31.29 -14.75
CA LEU A 86 -2.43 32.20 -15.76
C LEU A 86 -2.96 31.93 -17.17
N ALA A 87 -3.74 30.86 -17.37
CA ALA A 87 -4.34 30.50 -18.66
C ALA A 87 -5.83 30.15 -18.49
N PRO A 88 -6.67 30.41 -19.50
CA PRO A 88 -8.12 30.22 -19.37
C PRO A 88 -8.55 28.75 -19.33
N ASN A 89 -7.71 27.81 -19.80
CA ASN A 89 -8.07 26.41 -19.94
C ASN A 89 -7.62 25.58 -18.72
N ALA A 90 -8.45 24.61 -18.33
CA ALA A 90 -8.05 23.52 -17.46
C ALA A 90 -7.37 22.42 -18.27
N PHE A 91 -6.38 21.77 -17.66
CA PHE A 91 -5.76 20.55 -18.17
C PHE A 91 -6.37 19.37 -17.45
N GLU A 92 -6.53 18.25 -18.15
CA GLU A 92 -7.05 17.02 -17.57
C GLU A 92 -5.96 15.94 -17.64
N SER A 93 -5.86 15.14 -16.59
CA SER A 93 -4.95 14.02 -16.58
C SER A 93 -5.51 12.85 -17.39
N ASP A 94 -4.63 12.01 -17.92
CA ASP A 94 -5.01 10.74 -18.52
C ASP A 94 -5.68 9.86 -17.47
N GLY A 95 -6.96 9.60 -17.67
CA GLY A 95 -7.77 8.76 -16.80
C GLY A 95 -7.63 7.29 -17.15
N ASP A 96 -6.43 6.73 -17.15
CA ASP A 96 -6.23 5.33 -17.49
C ASP A 96 -6.82 4.38 -16.44
N TRP A 97 -7.34 3.25 -16.90
CA TRP A 97 -7.84 2.19 -16.02
C TRP A 97 -6.68 1.36 -15.49
N ASN A 98 -6.58 1.29 -14.16
CA ASN A 98 -5.66 0.42 -13.44
C ASN A 98 -6.39 -0.82 -12.92
N PHE A 99 -5.76 -1.98 -13.12
CA PHE A 99 -6.26 -3.27 -12.64
C PHE A 99 -5.41 -3.74 -11.46
N LEU A 100 -6.07 -3.98 -10.33
CA LEU A 100 -5.43 -4.24 -9.04
C LEU A 100 -5.82 -5.65 -8.55
N PRO A 101 -5.18 -6.71 -9.08
CA PRO A 101 -5.47 -8.08 -8.67
C PRO A 101 -4.88 -8.39 -7.30
N ASN A 102 -5.65 -9.10 -6.48
CA ASN A 102 -5.21 -9.60 -5.19
C ASN A 102 -5.69 -11.05 -5.00
N ILE A 103 -4.79 -11.90 -4.53
CA ILE A 103 -5.00 -13.32 -4.28
C ILE A 103 -4.55 -13.62 -2.86
N TYR A 104 -5.40 -14.29 -2.10
CA TYR A 104 -5.11 -14.72 -0.74
C TYR A 104 -5.47 -16.18 -0.58
N TYR A 105 -4.64 -16.91 0.15
CA TYR A 105 -4.83 -18.31 0.45
C TYR A 105 -4.49 -18.59 1.90
N ALA A 106 -5.37 -19.30 2.60
CA ALA A 106 -5.16 -19.75 3.96
C ALA A 106 -5.33 -21.27 4.05
N LEU A 107 -4.41 -21.91 4.75
CA LEU A 107 -4.34 -23.34 4.99
C LEU A 107 -4.15 -23.60 6.48
N PRO A 108 -5.23 -23.98 7.20
CA PRO A 108 -5.13 -24.45 8.57
C PRO A 108 -4.27 -25.72 8.65
N LEU A 109 -3.31 -25.72 9.57
CA LEU A 109 -2.37 -26.80 9.85
C LEU A 109 -2.64 -27.34 11.27
N GLY A 110 -3.78 -28.00 11.42
CA GLY A 110 -4.29 -28.47 12.72
C GLY A 110 -5.07 -27.41 13.48
N GLU A 111 -5.12 -27.51 14.81
CA GLU A 111 -5.99 -26.65 15.66
C GLU A 111 -5.36 -25.30 16.06
N ARG A 112 -4.05 -25.14 15.86
CA ARG A 112 -3.29 -24.00 16.41
C ARG A 112 -2.52 -23.20 15.39
N TRP A 113 -2.24 -23.74 14.20
CA TRP A 113 -1.39 -23.09 13.22
C TRP A 113 -2.14 -22.91 11.91
N THR A 114 -1.93 -21.79 11.24
CA THR A 114 -2.44 -21.53 9.90
C THR A 114 -1.30 -20.98 9.06
N ALA A 115 -1.03 -21.62 7.92
CA ALA A 115 -0.15 -21.07 6.90
C ALA A 115 -0.97 -20.24 5.92
N GLY A 116 -0.42 -19.13 5.47
CA GLY A 116 -1.04 -18.23 4.53
C GLY A 116 -0.09 -17.85 3.41
N LEU A 117 -0.65 -17.54 2.25
CA LEU A 117 0.07 -16.93 1.15
C LEU A 117 -0.78 -15.84 0.53
N SER A 118 -0.17 -14.71 0.20
CA SER A 118 -0.83 -13.66 -0.58
C SER A 118 0.04 -13.13 -1.72
N ILE A 119 -0.64 -12.72 -2.78
CA ILE A 119 -0.09 -11.92 -3.88
C ILE A 119 -1.01 -10.71 -3.99
N ASN A 120 -0.50 -9.53 -3.71
CA ASN A 120 -1.30 -8.31 -3.68
C ASN A 120 -0.59 -7.14 -4.35
N THR A 121 -1.37 -6.14 -4.73
CA THR A 121 -0.88 -4.87 -5.29
C THR A 121 -1.16 -3.75 -4.31
N PRO A 122 -0.31 -3.53 -3.29
CA PRO A 122 -0.56 -2.52 -2.26
C PRO A 122 -0.41 -1.08 -2.77
N TYR A 123 0.34 -0.89 -3.85
CA TYR A 123 0.54 0.39 -4.52
C TYR A 123 0.52 0.19 -6.04
N GLY A 124 -0.07 1.13 -6.77
CA GLY A 124 -0.37 0.95 -8.19
C GLY A 124 -0.88 2.17 -8.93
N GLN A 125 -0.89 3.34 -8.29
CA GLN A 125 -1.49 4.54 -8.88
C GLN A 125 -0.50 5.24 -9.83
N GLY A 126 -1.06 6.01 -10.75
CA GLY A 126 -0.28 6.86 -11.64
C GLY A 126 -1.07 8.10 -12.02
N LEU A 127 -0.34 9.10 -12.45
CA LEU A 127 -0.86 10.36 -12.98
C LEU A 127 -0.04 10.69 -14.23
N SER A 128 -0.72 10.81 -15.35
CA SER A 128 -0.13 11.25 -16.62
C SER A 128 -0.92 12.44 -17.12
N TRP A 129 -0.23 13.36 -17.78
CA TRP A 129 -0.81 14.53 -18.42
C TRP A 129 -0.26 14.63 -19.83
N GLU A 130 -1.04 15.22 -20.72
CA GLU A 130 -0.56 15.54 -22.06
C GLU A 130 0.68 16.45 -21.97
N LYS A 131 1.74 16.06 -22.66
CA LYS A 131 3.04 16.74 -22.57
C LYS A 131 2.94 18.21 -22.96
N ASP A 132 2.18 18.50 -24.01
CA ASP A 132 2.04 19.84 -24.56
C ASP A 132 1.27 20.79 -23.62
N ASP A 133 0.43 20.25 -22.73
CA ASP A 133 -0.26 21.02 -21.68
C ASP A 133 0.73 21.55 -20.64
N PHE A 134 1.83 20.83 -20.43
CA PHE A 134 2.82 21.16 -19.41
C PHE A 134 4.05 21.91 -19.95
N ALA A 135 4.24 21.96 -21.27
CA ALA A 135 5.31 22.71 -21.92
C ALA A 135 5.34 24.21 -21.56
N PRO A 136 4.21 24.93 -21.41
CA PRO A 136 4.20 26.34 -21.01
C PRO A 136 4.75 26.61 -19.60
N PHE A 137 4.87 25.60 -18.73
CA PHE A 137 5.45 25.77 -17.39
C PHE A 137 6.98 25.79 -17.38
N ILE A 138 7.61 25.53 -18.54
CA ILE A 138 9.04 25.68 -18.71
C ILE A 138 9.34 27.15 -19.00
N VAL A 139 9.82 27.88 -18.00
CA VAL A 139 10.07 29.34 -18.07
C VAL A 139 11.56 29.64 -18.09
N ASN A 140 12.38 28.87 -17.39
CA ASN A 140 13.81 29.09 -17.23
C ASN A 140 14.66 27.86 -17.61
N PRO A 141 15.90 28.07 -18.10
CA PRO A 141 16.89 27.01 -18.19
C PRO A 141 17.15 26.40 -16.79
N GLY A 142 16.84 25.10 -16.63
CA GLY A 142 16.94 24.38 -15.36
C GLY A 142 15.60 24.01 -14.73
N ASP A 143 14.47 24.47 -15.29
CA ASP A 143 13.15 24.03 -14.84
C ASP A 143 12.97 22.52 -15.03
N PHE A 144 12.31 21.90 -14.04
CA PHE A 144 11.95 20.48 -14.02
C PHE A 144 10.44 20.39 -13.82
N VAL A 145 9.72 20.02 -14.88
CA VAL A 145 8.26 19.94 -14.85
C VAL A 145 7.84 18.49 -15.07
N PRO A 146 7.47 17.74 -14.01
CA PRO A 146 6.97 16.38 -14.16
C PRO A 146 5.57 16.39 -14.77
N TYR A 147 5.35 15.56 -15.79
CA TYR A 147 4.04 15.40 -16.44
C TYR A 147 3.55 13.95 -16.38
N GLU A 148 4.41 12.99 -15.99
CA GLU A 148 3.99 11.61 -15.76
C GLU A 148 4.69 11.06 -14.52
N ALA A 149 3.93 10.47 -13.61
CA ALA A 149 4.42 9.75 -12.46
C ALA A 149 3.55 8.51 -12.21
N GLN A 150 4.13 7.33 -12.40
CA GLN A 150 3.43 6.06 -12.26
C GLN A 150 4.21 5.10 -11.37
N MET A 151 3.54 4.49 -10.40
CA MET A 151 4.15 3.49 -9.52
C MET A 151 3.38 2.19 -9.57
N MET A 152 4.09 1.09 -9.77
CA MET A 152 3.56 -0.26 -9.65
C MET A 152 4.28 -0.97 -8.52
N MET A 153 3.54 -1.70 -7.68
CA MET A 153 4.12 -2.61 -6.69
C MET A 153 3.32 -3.91 -6.61
N ILE A 154 4.02 -5.03 -6.73
CA ILE A 154 3.49 -6.37 -6.48
C ILE A 154 4.20 -6.93 -5.27
N ASN A 155 3.44 -7.44 -4.31
CA ASN A 155 3.95 -8.01 -3.08
C ASN A 155 3.54 -9.48 -2.97
N PHE A 156 4.53 -10.33 -2.73
CA PHE A 156 4.36 -11.73 -2.37
C PHE A 156 4.58 -11.88 -0.87
N ASN A 157 3.58 -12.36 -0.15
CA ASN A 157 3.63 -12.46 1.30
C ASN A 157 3.23 -13.84 1.83
N PRO A 158 4.20 -14.76 2.05
CA PRO A 158 3.99 -15.95 2.85
C PRO A 158 3.90 -15.56 4.32
N THR A 159 2.95 -16.18 5.01
CA THR A 159 2.53 -15.81 6.35
C THR A 159 2.24 -17.05 7.17
N VAL A 160 2.50 -16.98 8.47
CA VAL A 160 2.11 -18.01 9.44
C VAL A 160 1.45 -17.33 10.63
N ALA A 161 0.40 -17.95 11.14
CA ALA A 161 -0.30 -17.50 12.34
C ALA A 161 -0.46 -18.65 13.33
N THR A 162 -0.48 -18.32 14.61
CA THR A 162 -0.70 -19.29 15.68
C THR A 162 -1.67 -18.79 16.74
N LYS A 163 -2.52 -19.71 17.20
CA LYS A 163 -3.44 -19.52 18.31
C LYS A 163 -2.74 -19.92 19.61
N LEU A 164 -2.47 -18.95 20.48
CA LEU A 164 -1.86 -19.17 21.80
C LEU A 164 -2.92 -19.57 22.83
N THR A 165 -4.07 -18.89 22.80
CA THR A 165 -5.27 -19.20 23.61
C THR A 165 -6.51 -19.00 22.74
N ASP A 166 -7.70 -19.30 23.26
CA ASP A 166 -8.95 -19.08 22.51
C ASP A 166 -9.25 -17.60 22.19
N THR A 167 -8.51 -16.67 22.79
CA THR A 167 -8.64 -15.22 22.55
C THR A 167 -7.35 -14.57 22.07
N LEU A 168 -6.18 -15.20 22.23
CA LEU A 168 -4.88 -14.61 21.91
C LEU A 168 -4.23 -15.34 20.72
N SER A 169 -3.86 -14.58 19.70
CA SER A 169 -3.12 -15.09 18.55
C SER A 169 -1.97 -14.17 18.12
N LEU A 170 -1.00 -14.78 17.43
CA LEU A 170 0.13 -14.09 16.81
C LEU A 170 0.18 -14.42 15.33
N GLY A 171 0.56 -13.45 14.51
CA GLY A 171 0.79 -13.65 13.09
C GLY A 171 2.06 -12.96 12.61
N ALA A 172 2.81 -13.62 11.73
CA ALA A 172 4.03 -13.11 11.13
C ALA A 172 4.06 -13.43 9.63
N GLY A 173 4.49 -12.47 8.82
CA GLY A 173 4.60 -12.58 7.38
C GLY A 173 5.90 -11.99 6.85
N LEU A 174 6.41 -12.56 5.77
CA LEU A 174 7.53 -12.02 5.02
C LEU A 174 7.00 -11.34 3.77
N ASN A 175 7.28 -10.07 3.55
CA ASN A 175 6.88 -9.34 2.34
C ASN A 175 8.05 -9.31 1.37
N VAL A 176 7.86 -9.86 0.16
CA VAL A 176 8.81 -9.80 -0.94
C VAL A 176 8.15 -9.01 -2.05
N ALA A 177 8.57 -7.76 -2.20
CA ALA A 177 7.95 -6.82 -3.11
C ALA A 177 8.85 -6.47 -4.28
N TYR A 178 8.24 -6.38 -5.45
CA TYR A 178 8.82 -5.78 -6.65
C TYR A 178 8.09 -4.47 -6.93
N SER A 179 8.83 -3.40 -7.18
CA SER A 179 8.24 -2.12 -7.57
C SER A 179 8.99 -1.44 -8.71
N GLU A 180 8.22 -0.73 -9.52
CA GLU A 180 8.72 0.09 -10.61
C GLU A 180 8.10 1.48 -10.49
N LEU A 181 8.95 2.52 -10.57
CA LEU A 181 8.53 3.91 -10.58
C LEU A 181 9.00 4.55 -11.88
N THR A 182 8.03 5.02 -12.67
CA THR A 182 8.26 5.78 -13.89
C THR A 182 7.99 7.24 -13.60
N LEU A 183 8.96 8.10 -13.91
CA LEU A 183 8.84 9.55 -13.82
C LEU A 183 9.31 10.15 -15.15
N LYS A 184 8.43 10.89 -15.82
CA LYS A 184 8.76 11.68 -17.00
C LYS A 184 8.55 13.16 -16.72
N SER A 185 9.46 13.96 -17.25
CA SER A 185 9.50 15.39 -17.00
C SER A 185 10.09 16.12 -18.20
N LEU A 186 9.74 17.39 -18.34
CA LEU A 186 10.36 18.33 -19.25
C LEU A 186 11.52 19.06 -18.57
N LEU A 187 12.59 19.33 -19.31
CA LEU A 187 13.66 20.24 -18.88
C LEU A 187 13.60 21.58 -19.60
N GLY A 188 14.04 22.63 -18.90
CA GLY A 188 14.30 23.96 -19.46
C GLY A 188 15.25 24.04 -20.65
N THR A 189 15.92 22.94 -21.02
CA THR A 189 16.76 22.83 -22.22
C THR A 189 16.00 22.35 -23.45
N GLY A 190 14.72 21.97 -23.34
CA GLY A 190 13.93 21.36 -24.41
C GLY A 190 14.19 19.86 -24.60
N GLU A 191 15.06 19.26 -23.78
CA GLU A 191 15.33 17.82 -23.75
C GLU A 191 14.39 17.10 -22.76
N GLU A 192 14.09 15.83 -23.04
CA GLU A 192 13.32 14.97 -22.14
C GLU A 192 14.22 14.08 -21.29
N PRO A 193 14.36 14.32 -19.98
CA PRO A 193 14.88 13.31 -19.08
C PRO A 193 13.75 12.33 -18.74
N MET A 194 13.75 11.18 -19.42
CA MET A 194 13.06 10.02 -18.89
C MET A 194 13.91 9.40 -17.79
N ARG A 195 13.43 9.43 -16.54
CA ARG A 195 14.13 8.83 -15.39
C ARG A 195 13.30 7.69 -14.83
N MET A 196 13.50 6.51 -15.39
CA MET A 196 12.90 5.28 -14.93
C MET A 196 13.69 4.74 -13.74
N TRP A 197 13.06 4.71 -12.57
CA TRP A 197 13.62 4.11 -11.36
C TRP A 197 13.03 2.72 -11.19
N LYS A 198 13.72 1.71 -11.71
CA LYS A 198 13.39 0.31 -11.40
C LYS A 198 13.89 0.02 -10.00
N ALA A 199 12.99 -0.18 -9.04
CA ALA A 199 13.40 -0.58 -7.71
C ALA A 199 13.75 -2.07 -7.70
N LYS A 200 14.80 -2.38 -6.96
CA LYS A 200 15.28 -3.73 -6.67
C LYS A 200 14.28 -4.44 -5.77
N ALA A 201 14.20 -5.77 -5.82
CA ALA A 201 13.36 -6.56 -4.91
C ALA A 201 13.55 -6.08 -3.45
N MET A 202 12.47 -5.62 -2.82
CA MET A 202 12.45 -5.19 -1.42
C MET A 202 11.94 -6.34 -0.57
N VAL A 203 12.65 -6.63 0.51
CA VAL A 203 12.26 -7.64 1.50
C VAL A 203 11.95 -6.93 2.80
N GLY A 204 10.73 -7.13 3.30
CA GLY A 204 10.25 -6.59 4.58
C GLY A 204 9.60 -7.68 5.43
N VAL A 205 9.38 -7.42 6.72
CA VAL A 205 8.68 -8.33 7.62
C VAL A 205 7.44 -7.62 8.15
N SER A 206 6.28 -8.27 8.11
CA SER A 206 5.06 -7.83 8.78
C SER A 206 4.78 -8.74 9.98
N GLY A 207 4.32 -8.16 11.09
CA GLY A 207 3.97 -8.92 12.29
C GLY A 207 2.95 -8.15 13.11
N LEU A 208 1.90 -8.85 13.55
CA LEU A 208 0.79 -8.28 14.32
C LEU A 208 0.32 -9.26 15.41
N ILE A 209 -0.32 -8.71 16.43
CA ILE A 209 -0.87 -9.41 17.59
C ILE A 209 -2.38 -9.16 17.58
N SER A 210 -3.19 -10.21 17.83
CA SER A 210 -4.63 -10.06 18.07
C SER A 210 -4.99 -10.56 19.46
N VAL A 211 -5.84 -9.79 20.17
CA VAL A 211 -6.30 -10.02 21.55
C VAL A 211 -7.82 -9.95 21.61
#